data_AF-A0AAD0PVT1-F1
#
_entry.id   AF-A0AAD0PVT1-F1
#
_cell.length_a   1.000
_cell.length_b   1.000
_cell.length_c   1.000
_cell.angle_alpha   90.00
_cell.angle_beta   90.00
_cell.angle_gamma   90.00
#
_symmetry.space_group_name_H-M   'P 1'
#
loop_
_entity.id
_entity.type
_entity.pdbx_description
1 polymer ?
#
loop_
_entity_poly.entity_id
_entity_poly.type
_entity_poly.pdbx_seq_one_letter_code
_entity_poly.pdbx_strand_id
1 'polypeptide(L)'
;MGITSQTNHNDLEDRIDCAFDLLYSGIEQNDLERVDDALIALPTLQKDAVDAKQYHLLEKVNRGLKLVFSDPKHSLMPKVVAGETSLDILEQVLEHTTPQPTHLIWNAKIQQMPGRMTQLLAVNLSKFRGLNVEGFDQILTQFYEPKHELGFKHLYEHVLKLMLTMDDKSFQRPFTTNSDSIFYLLERNLEKEMKLPLITDVILENQDVVLAHVARYDSLTRDQNAALLSFQVVMHLHKAGFERLASACGLRLLGTCADVRQFIRAERMGVAIDKDFVIKKLTGMIDTFMVNSALHYALLSKDFSVDDFVSIKSKAMGSHALAIQALETSLPVAFKDAAEEIFKKVSATKNALLIEKTDFMINWALGTKPSAALNSLVRALANLPHIPEALVKKHPTLLDARFGRDLGL
;
A
#
# COMPACT_ATOMS: atom_id res chain seq x y z
N MET A 1 66.76 -4.43 18.33
CA MET A 1 66.20 -3.22 18.97
C MET A 1 64.80 -3.01 18.41
N GLY A 2 63.78 -3.48 19.13
CA GLY A 2 62.37 -3.45 18.72
C GLY A 2 61.51 -2.81 19.81
N ILE A 3 61.89 -1.61 20.26
CA ILE A 3 61.27 -0.95 21.43
C ILE A 3 60.42 0.26 21.03
N THR A 4 60.51 0.78 19.80
CA THR A 4 59.74 1.95 19.34
C THR A 4 58.35 1.63 18.78
N SER A 5 58.04 0.37 18.50
CA SER A 5 56.71 -0.01 17.98
C SER A 5 55.66 -0.12 19.09
N GLN A 6 56.02 -0.63 20.27
CA GLN A 6 55.07 -0.87 21.37
C GLN A 6 54.68 0.41 22.14
N THR A 7 55.58 1.40 22.22
CA THR A 7 55.29 2.67 22.92
C THR A 7 54.29 3.54 22.16
N ASN A 8 54.34 3.53 20.82
CA ASN A 8 53.33 4.20 19.98
C ASN A 8 52.02 3.40 19.85
N HIS A 9 52.02 2.11 20.20
CA HIS A 9 50.79 1.29 20.22
C HIS A 9 49.90 1.65 21.41
N ASN A 10 50.48 1.79 22.61
CA ASN A 10 49.69 2.08 23.81
C ASN A 10 49.20 3.52 23.87
N ASP A 11 49.99 4.50 23.40
CA ASP A 11 49.62 5.93 23.46
C ASP A 11 48.35 6.27 22.66
N LEU A 12 48.16 5.67 21.48
CA LEU A 12 46.97 5.91 20.67
C LEU A 12 45.73 5.21 21.23
N GLU A 13 45.90 4.01 21.79
CA GLU A 13 44.83 3.26 22.44
C GLU A 13 44.34 4.00 23.70
N ASP A 14 45.26 4.49 24.54
CA ASP A 14 44.95 5.26 25.76
C ASP A 14 44.20 6.56 25.43
N ARG A 15 44.60 7.27 24.35
CA ARG A 15 43.92 8.47 23.88
C ARG A 15 42.49 8.20 23.39
N ILE A 16 42.25 7.04 22.78
CA ILE A 16 40.90 6.59 22.39
C ILE A 16 40.06 6.29 23.63
N ASP A 17 40.63 5.61 24.63
CA ASP A 17 39.92 5.32 25.89
C ASP A 17 39.57 6.61 26.64
N CYS A 18 40.50 7.57 26.74
CA CYS A 18 40.22 8.89 27.30
C CYS A 18 39.09 9.62 26.58
N ALA A 19 39.03 9.57 25.24
CA ALA A 19 37.95 10.20 24.49
C ALA A 19 36.59 9.56 24.80
N PHE A 20 36.53 8.24 24.99
CA PHE A 20 35.31 7.55 25.40
C PHE A 20 34.92 7.83 26.85
N ASP A 21 35.86 7.88 27.78
CA ASP A 21 35.60 8.26 29.17
C ASP A 21 35.02 9.69 29.25
N LEU A 22 35.55 10.60 28.42
CA LEU A 22 35.10 11.99 28.33
C LEU A 22 33.70 12.07 27.71
N LEU A 23 33.41 11.26 26.69
CA LEU A 23 32.07 11.11 26.12
C LEU A 23 31.05 10.58 27.14
N TYR A 24 31.35 9.47 27.81
CA TYR A 24 30.43 8.84 28.76
C TYR A 24 30.19 9.70 30.00
N SER A 25 31.25 10.30 30.54
CA SER A 25 31.13 11.22 31.68
C SER A 25 30.41 12.51 31.30
N GLY A 26 30.60 13.03 30.08
CA GLY A 26 29.86 14.17 29.56
C GLY A 26 28.35 13.87 29.46
N ILE A 27 27.97 12.70 28.96
CA ILE A 27 26.57 12.25 28.93
C ILE A 27 25.98 12.16 30.35
N GLU A 28 26.71 11.56 31.30
CA GLU A 28 26.26 11.41 32.70
C GLU A 28 26.10 12.73 33.42
N GLN A 29 26.99 13.70 33.15
CA GLN A 29 26.99 15.01 33.79
C GLN A 29 26.13 16.02 33.04
N ASN A 30 25.55 15.64 31.89
CA ASN A 30 24.84 16.52 30.98
C ASN A 30 25.71 17.74 30.54
N ASP A 31 26.98 17.47 30.25
CA ASP A 31 27.98 18.45 29.84
C ASP A 31 28.23 18.36 28.33
N LEU A 32 27.69 19.34 27.59
CA LEU A 32 27.74 19.40 26.13
C LEU A 32 29.16 19.62 25.60
N GLU A 33 29.98 20.43 26.28
CA GLU A 33 31.33 20.77 25.83
C GLU A 33 32.23 19.53 25.84
N ARG A 34 32.10 18.70 26.88
CA ARG A 34 32.81 17.42 26.96
C ARG A 34 32.39 16.46 25.86
N VAL A 35 31.10 16.34 25.62
CA VAL A 35 30.59 15.47 24.54
C VAL A 35 31.14 15.94 23.19
N ASP A 36 31.13 17.23 22.92
CA ASP A 36 31.64 17.82 21.68
C ASP A 36 33.14 17.57 21.49
N ASP A 37 33.95 17.89 22.51
CA ASP A 37 35.40 17.67 22.50
C ASP A 37 35.75 16.20 22.21
N ALA A 38 35.03 15.27 22.84
CA ALA A 38 35.21 13.84 22.60
C ALA A 38 34.85 13.45 21.16
N LEU A 39 33.70 13.90 20.64
CA LEU A 39 33.21 13.56 19.31
C LEU A 39 34.05 14.17 18.17
N ILE A 40 34.65 15.34 18.40
CA ILE A 40 35.60 15.99 17.47
C ILE A 40 36.96 15.27 17.49
N ALA A 41 37.40 14.77 18.65
CA ALA A 41 38.67 14.06 18.77
C ALA A 41 38.67 12.69 18.08
N LEU A 42 37.56 11.93 18.18
CA LEU A 42 37.49 10.55 17.68
C LEU A 42 37.81 10.38 16.19
N PRO A 43 37.32 11.21 15.24
CA PRO A 43 37.72 11.15 13.82
C PRO A 43 39.22 11.35 13.60
N THR A 44 39.84 12.24 14.38
CA THR A 44 41.29 12.49 14.31
C THR A 44 42.08 11.26 14.76
N LEU A 45 41.64 10.64 15.87
CA LEU A 45 42.25 9.40 16.38
C LEU A 45 42.06 8.21 15.43
N GLN A 46 40.91 8.12 14.74
CA GLN A 46 40.69 7.12 13.69
C GLN A 46 41.68 7.29 12.53
N LYS A 47 41.92 8.53 12.10
CA LYS A 47 42.90 8.83 11.05
C LYS A 47 44.31 8.45 11.48
N ASP A 48 44.71 8.82 12.70
CA ASP A 48 46.00 8.45 13.28
C ASP A 48 46.16 6.90 13.31
N ALA A 49 45.09 6.16 13.63
CA ALA A 49 45.09 4.71 13.64
C ALA A 49 45.25 4.09 12.23
N VAL A 50 44.65 4.69 11.20
CA VAL A 50 44.83 4.29 9.80
C VAL A 50 46.28 4.52 9.37
N ASP A 51 46.82 5.72 9.63
CA ASP A 51 48.19 6.09 9.26
C ASP A 51 49.23 5.20 9.98
N ALA A 52 48.95 4.81 11.23
CA ALA A 52 49.74 3.88 12.01
C ALA A 52 49.49 2.38 11.68
N LYS A 53 48.57 2.07 10.75
CA LYS A 53 48.15 0.71 10.36
C LYS A 53 47.58 -0.13 11.53
N GLN A 54 47.00 0.51 12.53
CA GLN A 54 46.42 -0.12 13.72
C GLN A 54 44.90 -0.34 13.56
N TYR A 55 44.50 -1.13 12.57
CA TYR A 55 43.09 -1.29 12.19
C TYR A 55 42.17 -1.85 13.29
N HIS A 56 42.71 -2.57 14.27
CA HIS A 56 41.94 -3.06 15.43
C HIS A 56 41.36 -1.92 16.28
N LEU A 57 42.02 -0.76 16.32
CA LEU A 57 41.52 0.43 17.03
C LEU A 57 40.32 1.06 16.33
N LEU A 58 40.17 0.89 15.02
CA LEU A 58 38.97 1.32 14.29
C LEU A 58 37.74 0.54 14.73
N GLU A 59 37.91 -0.76 15.01
CA GLU A 59 36.84 -1.59 15.58
C GLU A 59 36.51 -1.16 17.01
N LYS A 60 37.53 -0.82 17.81
CA LYS A 60 37.36 -0.28 19.17
C LYS A 60 36.54 1.01 19.16
N VAL A 61 36.86 1.97 18.28
CA VAL A 61 36.10 3.22 18.14
C VAL A 61 34.66 2.96 17.68
N ASN A 62 34.48 2.13 16.66
CA ASN A 62 33.14 1.80 16.17
C ASN A 62 32.28 1.07 17.22
N ARG A 63 32.90 0.21 18.05
CA ARG A 63 32.23 -0.47 19.15
C ARG A 63 31.88 0.49 20.28
N GLY A 64 32.82 1.37 20.68
CA GLY A 64 32.59 2.37 21.72
C GLY A 64 31.42 3.30 21.40
N LEU A 65 31.39 3.85 20.18
CA LEU A 65 30.25 4.69 19.73
C LEU A 65 28.91 3.94 19.68
N LYS A 66 28.91 2.63 19.44
CA LYS A 66 27.69 1.81 19.50
C LYS A 66 27.21 1.60 20.95
N LEU A 67 28.13 1.49 21.91
CA LEU A 67 27.79 1.30 23.32
C LEU A 67 26.99 2.47 23.90
N VAL A 68 27.17 3.69 23.37
CA VAL A 68 26.36 4.87 23.73
C VAL A 68 24.85 4.63 23.55
N PHE A 69 24.46 3.74 22.65
CA PHE A 69 23.05 3.40 22.43
C PHE A 69 22.64 2.02 22.97
N SER A 70 23.58 1.09 23.13
CA SER A 70 23.27 -0.30 23.47
C SER A 70 23.59 -0.71 24.91
N ASP A 71 24.53 -0.05 25.59
CA ASP A 71 24.91 -0.40 26.96
C ASP A 71 23.99 0.28 27.97
N PRO A 72 23.25 -0.45 28.83
CA PRO A 72 22.38 0.14 29.84
C PRO A 72 23.04 1.17 30.76
N LYS A 73 24.36 1.08 31.01
CA LYS A 73 25.09 2.03 31.85
C LYS A 73 25.32 3.38 31.15
N HIS A 74 25.60 3.32 29.86
CA HIS A 74 25.98 4.48 29.04
C HIS A 74 24.88 4.91 28.07
N SER A 75 23.72 4.23 28.09
CA SER A 75 22.65 4.43 27.12
C SER A 75 22.10 5.85 27.21
N LEU A 76 22.32 6.61 26.14
CA LEU A 76 21.87 7.99 26.02
C LEU A 76 20.35 8.09 25.90
N MET A 77 19.73 7.15 25.19
CA MET A 77 18.30 7.23 24.85
C MET A 77 17.38 7.24 26.09
N PRO A 78 17.52 6.34 27.08
CA PRO A 78 16.71 6.38 28.30
C PRO A 78 16.92 7.65 29.13
N LYS A 79 18.16 8.14 29.24
CA LYS A 79 18.49 9.36 30.01
C LYS A 79 17.84 10.60 29.42
N VAL A 80 17.85 10.72 28.08
CA VAL A 80 17.16 11.81 27.38
C VAL A 80 15.65 11.70 27.53
N VAL A 81 15.07 10.49 27.45
CA VAL A 81 13.63 10.26 27.67
C VAL A 81 13.19 10.60 29.10
N ALA A 82 14.05 10.32 30.08
CA ALA A 82 13.82 10.68 31.48
C ALA A 82 14.04 12.18 31.77
N GLY A 83 14.61 12.93 30.82
CA GLY A 83 14.96 14.35 30.99
C GLY A 83 16.23 14.59 31.81
N GLU A 84 17.04 13.55 32.03
CA GLU A 84 18.32 13.61 32.76
C GLU A 84 19.46 14.17 31.90
N THR A 85 19.38 13.97 30.59
CA THR A 85 20.35 14.47 29.59
C THR A 85 19.65 15.32 28.55
N SER A 86 20.31 16.40 28.11
CA SER A 86 19.78 17.34 27.13
C SER A 86 19.60 16.72 25.74
N LEU A 87 18.66 17.29 24.98
CA LEU A 87 18.45 16.93 23.58
C LEU A 87 19.63 17.32 22.69
N ASP A 88 20.37 18.36 23.05
CA ASP A 88 21.50 18.86 22.25
C ASP A 88 22.68 17.87 22.29
N ILE A 89 22.90 17.19 23.43
CA ILE A 89 23.86 16.07 23.52
C ILE A 89 23.46 14.91 22.62
N LEU A 90 22.16 14.58 22.55
CA LEU A 90 21.68 13.55 21.63
C LEU A 90 21.87 13.94 20.17
N GLU A 91 21.59 15.20 19.83
CA GLU A 91 21.79 15.74 18.48
C GLU A 91 23.26 15.59 18.06
N GLN A 92 24.21 16.05 18.89
CA GLN A 92 25.64 15.89 18.63
C GLN A 92 26.04 14.42 18.45
N VAL A 93 25.63 13.53 19.35
CA VAL A 93 25.96 12.10 19.21
C VAL A 93 25.38 11.52 17.92
N LEU A 94 24.14 11.87 17.55
CA LEU A 94 23.50 11.43 16.31
C LEU A 94 24.13 12.04 15.04
N GLU A 95 24.92 13.10 15.12
CA GLU A 95 25.69 13.58 13.97
C GLU A 95 26.88 12.66 13.64
N HIS A 96 27.45 12.02 14.67
CA HIS A 96 28.66 11.22 14.56
C HIS A 96 28.40 9.70 14.52
N THR A 97 27.24 9.23 14.96
CA THR A 97 26.90 7.81 14.97
C THR A 97 25.41 7.56 14.73
N THR A 98 25.09 6.41 14.11
CA THR A 98 23.71 6.00 13.85
C THR A 98 23.36 4.77 14.70
N PRO A 99 22.40 4.87 15.64
CA PRO A 99 21.89 3.70 16.33
C PRO A 99 21.29 2.69 15.35
N GLN A 100 21.48 1.41 15.62
CA GLN A 100 20.76 0.37 14.90
C GLN A 100 19.26 0.46 15.21
N PRO A 101 18.39 0.14 14.24
CA PRO A 101 16.93 0.15 14.47
C PRO A 101 16.50 -0.67 15.69
N THR A 102 17.17 -1.80 15.96
CA THR A 102 16.93 -2.63 17.16
C THR A 102 17.17 -1.90 18.48
N HIS A 103 18.08 -0.93 18.53
CA HIS A 103 18.32 -0.12 19.74
C HIS A 103 17.24 0.95 19.94
N LEU A 104 16.63 1.43 18.84
CA LEU A 104 15.58 2.46 18.87
C LEU A 104 14.17 1.88 19.10
N ILE A 105 13.86 0.75 18.46
CA ILE A 105 12.51 0.16 18.44
C ILE A 105 12.12 -0.44 19.80
N TRP A 106 13.06 -1.07 20.51
CA TRP A 106 12.73 -1.91 21.67
C TRP A 106 12.84 -1.21 23.03
N ASN A 107 13.65 -0.14 23.15
CA ASN A 107 14.02 0.41 24.47
C ASN A 107 13.68 1.89 24.68
N ALA A 108 13.33 2.64 23.64
CA ALA A 108 13.37 4.10 23.73
C ALA A 108 12.05 4.78 24.14
N LYS A 109 10.91 4.06 24.21
CA LYS A 109 9.58 4.65 24.48
C LYS A 109 9.34 5.93 23.66
N ILE A 110 9.54 5.87 22.34
CA ILE A 110 9.50 7.03 21.41
C ILE A 110 8.24 7.88 21.57
N GLN A 111 7.11 7.25 21.91
CA GLN A 111 5.84 7.89 22.30
C GLN A 111 6.00 8.99 23.37
N GLN A 112 6.94 8.84 24.30
CA GLN A 112 7.18 9.80 25.38
C GLN A 112 8.09 10.96 24.94
N MET A 113 8.73 10.87 23.78
CA MET A 113 9.66 11.88 23.31
C MET A 113 8.98 13.14 22.74
N PRO A 114 9.66 14.30 22.81
CA PRO A 114 9.28 15.51 22.08
C PRO A 114 9.38 15.35 20.56
N GLY A 115 8.64 16.16 19.80
CA GLY A 115 8.65 16.14 18.32
C GLY A 115 10.02 16.44 17.69
N ARG A 116 10.80 17.36 18.29
CA ARG A 116 12.17 17.67 17.83
C ARG A 116 13.07 16.43 17.86
N MET A 117 12.97 15.63 18.92
CA MET A 117 13.77 14.42 19.10
C MET A 117 13.41 13.35 18.06
N THR A 118 12.13 13.17 17.77
CA THR A 118 11.69 12.20 16.78
C THR A 118 12.08 12.60 15.36
N GLN A 119 12.11 13.89 15.04
CA GLN A 119 12.66 14.37 13.77
C GLN A 119 14.17 14.09 13.65
N LEU A 120 14.96 14.33 14.69
CA LEU A 120 16.40 14.02 14.69
C LEU A 120 16.66 12.52 14.49
N LEU A 121 15.90 11.67 15.20
CA LEU A 121 15.98 10.22 15.02
C LEU A 121 15.60 9.79 13.61
N ALA A 122 14.56 10.39 13.02
CA ALA A 122 14.15 10.14 11.65
C ALA A 122 15.25 10.48 10.64
N VAL A 123 15.88 11.65 10.79
CA VAL A 123 17.00 12.12 9.94
C VAL A 123 18.24 11.23 10.10
N ASN A 124 18.51 10.75 11.30
CA ASN A 124 19.64 9.86 11.51
C ASN A 124 19.37 8.45 10.95
N LEU A 125 18.18 7.89 11.17
CA LEU A 125 17.76 6.59 10.62
C LEU A 125 17.81 6.57 9.08
N SER A 126 17.49 7.68 8.42
CA SER A 126 17.58 7.79 6.95
C SER A 126 19.03 7.77 6.42
N LYS A 127 20.04 7.97 7.27
CA LYS A 127 21.46 7.79 6.92
C LYS A 127 21.90 6.32 6.99
N PHE A 128 21.13 5.45 7.65
CA PHE A 128 21.52 4.05 7.84
C PHE A 128 21.32 3.23 6.55
N ARG A 129 22.41 3.00 5.81
CA ARG A 129 22.41 2.20 4.57
C ARG A 129 21.96 0.74 4.73
N GLY A 130 21.89 0.23 5.95
CA GLY A 130 21.42 -1.13 6.28
C GLY A 130 19.94 -1.20 6.65
N LEU A 131 19.17 -0.13 6.45
CA LEU A 131 17.73 -0.15 6.67
C LEU A 131 17.09 -1.01 5.58
N ASN A 132 16.98 -2.31 5.84
CA ASN A 132 16.17 -3.19 5.03
C ASN A 132 14.71 -2.74 5.16
N VAL A 133 13.93 -2.83 4.07
CA VAL A 133 12.48 -2.56 4.10
C VAL A 133 11.77 -3.44 5.14
N GLU A 134 12.35 -4.62 5.41
CA GLU A 134 11.94 -5.59 6.42
C GLU A 134 11.99 -4.97 7.84
N GLY A 135 10.82 -4.77 8.46
CA GLY A 135 10.66 -4.16 9.79
C GLY A 135 10.49 -2.63 9.80
N PHE A 136 10.44 -1.99 8.63
CA PHE A 136 10.21 -0.55 8.55
C PHE A 136 8.83 -0.13 9.05
N ASP A 137 7.81 -0.99 8.89
CA ASP A 137 6.48 -0.76 9.43
C ASP A 137 6.49 -0.61 10.95
N GLN A 138 7.27 -1.45 11.66
CA GLN A 138 7.45 -1.39 13.10
C GLN A 138 8.09 -0.07 13.52
N ILE A 139 9.11 0.40 12.79
CA ILE A 139 9.74 1.71 13.04
C ILE A 139 8.72 2.82 12.88
N LEU A 140 8.07 2.90 11.72
CA LEU A 140 7.06 3.93 11.43
C LEU A 140 5.94 3.94 12.47
N THR A 141 5.54 2.78 12.97
CA THR A 141 4.46 2.71 13.97
C THR A 141 4.77 3.43 15.27
N GLN A 142 6.06 3.65 15.58
CA GLN A 142 6.49 4.40 16.77
C GLN A 142 6.30 5.91 16.61
N PHE A 143 6.19 6.43 15.39
CA PHE A 143 6.06 7.87 15.07
C PHE A 143 4.62 8.29 14.80
N TYR A 144 3.63 7.49 15.22
CA TYR A 144 2.23 7.71 14.87
C TYR A 144 1.50 8.77 15.70
N GLU A 145 2.13 9.34 16.72
CA GLU A 145 1.50 10.42 17.48
C GLU A 145 1.52 11.72 16.69
N PRO A 146 0.50 12.60 16.80
CA PRO A 146 0.44 13.86 16.06
C PRO A 146 1.69 14.73 16.24
N LYS A 147 2.27 14.76 17.45
CA LYS A 147 3.51 15.51 17.74
C LYS A 147 4.75 14.96 17.02
N HIS A 148 4.68 13.80 16.39
CA HIS A 148 5.79 13.15 15.67
C HIS A 148 5.61 13.16 14.15
N GLU A 149 4.59 13.86 13.64
CA GLU A 149 4.24 13.93 12.22
C GLU A 149 5.46 14.19 11.33
N LEU A 150 6.30 15.19 11.64
CA LEU A 150 7.46 15.54 10.81
C LEU A 150 8.46 14.37 10.67
N GLY A 151 8.73 13.67 11.77
CA GLY A 151 9.61 12.50 11.76
C GLY A 151 9.00 11.33 10.99
N PHE A 152 7.69 11.11 11.14
CA PHE A 152 6.95 10.12 10.37
C PHE A 152 7.03 10.41 8.86
N LYS A 153 6.70 11.64 8.44
CA LYS A 153 6.72 12.06 7.03
C LYS A 153 8.11 11.87 6.43
N HIS A 154 9.15 12.32 7.12
CA HIS A 154 10.53 12.20 6.66
C HIS A 154 10.96 10.74 6.44
N LEU A 155 10.67 9.85 7.41
CA LEU A 155 11.02 8.43 7.29
C LEU A 155 10.26 7.75 6.17
N TYR A 156 8.94 7.97 6.09
CA TYR A 156 8.09 7.36 5.07
C TYR A 156 8.53 7.78 3.67
N GLU A 157 8.77 9.08 3.46
CA GLU A 157 9.30 9.62 2.21
C GLU A 157 10.69 9.01 1.88
N HIS A 158 11.58 8.93 2.86
CA HIS A 158 12.90 8.35 2.66
C HIS A 158 12.81 6.91 2.16
N VAL A 159 12.00 6.05 2.80
CA VAL A 159 11.87 4.65 2.37
C VAL A 159 11.16 4.54 1.04
N LEU A 160 10.17 5.38 0.78
CA LEU A 160 9.52 5.46 -0.53
C LEU A 160 10.56 5.73 -1.64
N LYS A 161 11.51 6.66 -1.41
CA LYS A 161 12.58 6.94 -2.38
C LYS A 161 13.64 5.84 -2.42
N LEU A 162 14.07 5.33 -1.27
CA LEU A 162 15.10 4.29 -1.15
C LEU A 162 14.70 3.01 -1.88
N MET A 163 13.45 2.56 -1.73
CA MET A 163 12.94 1.36 -2.40
C MET A 163 13.10 1.44 -3.93
N LEU A 164 12.93 2.61 -4.55
CA LEU A 164 13.14 2.78 -6.00
C LEU A 164 14.59 2.63 -6.44
N THR A 165 15.55 2.68 -5.52
CA THR A 165 16.99 2.53 -5.82
C THR A 165 17.51 1.10 -5.59
N MET A 166 16.70 0.23 -4.97
CA MET A 166 17.07 -1.16 -4.71
C MET A 166 17.17 -1.96 -6.01
N ASP A 167 17.87 -3.10 -6.00
CA ASP A 167 17.86 -4.04 -7.12
C ASP A 167 16.48 -4.68 -7.29
N ASP A 168 16.20 -5.26 -8.46
CA ASP A 168 14.86 -5.78 -8.79
C ASP A 168 14.37 -6.88 -7.84
N LYS A 169 15.28 -7.75 -7.35
CA LYS A 169 14.90 -8.82 -6.41
C LYS A 169 14.49 -8.23 -5.07
N SER A 170 15.29 -7.29 -4.56
CA SER A 170 15.00 -6.58 -3.31
C SER A 170 13.75 -5.69 -3.41
N PHE A 171 13.52 -5.09 -4.58
CA PHE A 171 12.30 -4.31 -4.85
C PHE A 171 11.05 -5.20 -4.85
N GLN A 172 11.08 -6.38 -5.49
CA GLN A 172 9.90 -7.27 -5.57
C GLN A 172 9.59 -7.99 -4.27
N ARG A 173 10.62 -8.33 -3.46
CA ARG A 173 10.46 -9.15 -2.25
C ARG A 173 9.35 -8.67 -1.31
N PRO A 174 9.22 -7.38 -0.94
CA PRO A 174 8.14 -6.88 -0.08
C PRO A 174 6.73 -7.07 -0.64
N PHE A 175 6.60 -7.13 -1.97
CA PHE A 175 5.32 -7.30 -2.67
C PHE A 175 4.95 -8.77 -2.90
N THR A 176 5.83 -9.71 -2.56
CA THR A 176 5.54 -11.15 -2.64
C THR A 176 4.97 -11.72 -1.34
N THR A 177 5.29 -11.11 -0.19
CA THR A 177 4.85 -11.56 1.15
C THR A 177 3.74 -10.69 1.75
N ASN A 178 3.32 -9.61 1.07
CA ASN A 178 2.33 -8.59 1.44
C ASN A 178 2.58 -7.83 2.76
N SER A 179 3.20 -8.42 3.79
CA SER A 179 3.40 -7.80 5.11
C SER A 179 4.36 -6.63 5.13
N ASP A 180 5.30 -6.57 4.17
CA ASP A 180 6.45 -5.66 4.22
C ASP A 180 6.37 -4.53 3.18
N SER A 181 5.29 -4.47 2.40
CA SER A 181 5.09 -3.42 1.39
C SER A 181 4.85 -2.07 2.08
N ILE A 182 5.56 -1.01 1.65
CA ILE A 182 5.36 0.35 2.15
C ILE A 182 3.90 0.83 1.96
N PHE A 183 3.23 0.32 0.92
CA PHE A 183 1.83 0.61 0.63
C PHE A 183 0.84 -0.27 1.41
N TYR A 184 1.27 -1.42 1.95
CA TYR A 184 0.42 -2.27 2.79
C TYR A 184 -0.01 -1.56 4.08
N LEU A 185 0.82 -0.65 4.60
CA LEU A 185 0.42 0.22 5.70
C LEU A 185 -0.82 1.06 5.38
N LEU A 186 -0.94 1.57 4.15
CA LEU A 186 -2.12 2.34 3.74
C LEU A 186 -3.35 1.43 3.66
N GLU A 187 -3.20 0.26 3.04
CA GLU A 187 -4.27 -0.73 2.89
C GLU A 187 -4.81 -1.21 4.25
N ARG A 188 -3.92 -1.61 5.17
CA ARG A 188 -4.28 -2.04 6.53
C ARG A 188 -4.96 -0.93 7.34
N ASN A 189 -4.59 0.33 7.15
CA ASN A 189 -5.18 1.45 7.88
C ASN A 189 -6.49 1.92 7.25
N LEU A 190 -6.73 1.69 5.96
CA LEU A 190 -8.05 1.89 5.35
C LEU A 190 -9.12 1.00 5.97
N GLU A 191 -8.77 -0.24 6.34
CA GLU A 191 -9.69 -1.17 7.01
C GLU A 191 -10.02 -0.76 8.47
N LYS A 192 -9.13 0.01 9.11
CA LYS A 192 -9.21 0.34 10.55
C LYS A 192 -9.52 1.81 10.84
N GLU A 193 -9.55 2.67 9.82
CA GLU A 193 -9.67 4.14 9.86
C GLU A 193 -8.66 4.89 10.77
N MET A 194 -7.78 4.18 11.47
CA MET A 194 -6.75 4.80 12.30
C MET A 194 -5.60 5.33 11.45
N LYS A 195 -5.21 6.59 11.65
CA LYS A 195 -3.92 7.16 11.17
C LYS A 195 -3.78 7.27 9.64
N LEU A 196 -4.88 7.12 8.93
CA LEU A 196 -5.02 7.30 7.48
C LEU A 196 -4.54 8.68 6.97
N PRO A 197 -4.74 9.81 7.69
CA PRO A 197 -4.31 11.13 7.19
C PRO A 197 -2.81 11.24 6.96
N LEU A 198 -1.98 10.83 7.93
CA LEU A 198 -0.51 10.99 7.84
C LEU A 198 0.09 10.26 6.63
N ILE A 199 -0.35 9.02 6.37
CA ILE A 199 0.13 8.24 5.23
C ILE A 199 -0.37 8.83 3.91
N THR A 200 -1.64 9.28 3.90
CA THR A 200 -2.24 9.92 2.72
C THR A 200 -1.49 11.20 2.36
N ASP A 201 -1.16 12.04 3.33
CA ASP A 201 -0.44 13.29 3.11
C ASP A 201 0.94 13.04 2.50
N VAL A 202 1.72 12.09 3.03
CA VAL A 202 3.05 11.78 2.46
C VAL A 202 2.93 11.30 1.01
N ILE A 203 1.93 10.46 0.71
CA ILE A 203 1.69 9.96 -0.65
C ILE A 203 1.28 11.10 -1.59
N LEU A 204 0.44 12.02 -1.13
CA LEU A 204 0.01 13.18 -1.90
C LEU A 204 1.14 14.20 -2.12
N GLU A 205 2.05 14.34 -1.17
CA GLU A 205 3.25 15.18 -1.29
C GLU A 205 4.30 14.53 -2.23
N ASN A 206 4.24 13.22 -2.45
CA ASN A 206 5.24 12.44 -3.21
C ASN A 206 4.65 11.68 -4.42
N GLN A 207 3.66 12.26 -5.10
CA GLN A 207 2.92 11.60 -6.19
C GLN A 207 3.82 11.01 -7.28
N ASP A 208 4.82 11.76 -7.78
CA ASP A 208 5.69 11.27 -8.86
C ASP A 208 6.55 10.08 -8.43
N VAL A 209 6.94 10.01 -7.15
CA VAL A 209 7.66 8.86 -6.59
C VAL A 209 6.75 7.63 -6.57
N VAL A 210 5.49 7.79 -6.16
CA VAL A 210 4.49 6.71 -6.18
C VAL A 210 4.20 6.22 -7.60
N LEU A 211 4.10 7.14 -8.57
CA LEU A 211 3.94 6.77 -9.98
C LEU A 211 5.16 6.00 -10.51
N ALA A 212 6.37 6.35 -10.08
CA ALA A 212 7.58 5.59 -10.42
C ALA A 212 7.57 4.17 -9.83
N HIS A 213 7.01 3.99 -8.63
CA HIS A 213 6.78 2.65 -8.05
C HIS A 213 5.84 1.82 -8.90
N VAL A 214 4.70 2.39 -9.30
CA VAL A 214 3.72 1.71 -10.17
C VAL A 214 4.39 1.30 -11.48
N ALA A 215 5.06 2.23 -12.16
CA ALA A 215 5.74 1.95 -13.43
C ALA A 215 6.84 0.88 -13.30
N ARG A 216 7.64 0.94 -12.22
CA ARG A 216 8.69 -0.05 -11.96
C ARG A 216 8.11 -1.42 -11.66
N TYR A 217 7.11 -1.51 -10.78
CA TYR A 217 6.41 -2.75 -10.49
C TYR A 217 5.81 -3.36 -11.76
N ASP A 218 5.23 -2.52 -12.61
CA ASP A 218 4.61 -2.98 -13.84
C ASP A 218 5.58 -3.55 -14.86
N SER A 219 6.82 -3.03 -14.89
CA SER A 219 7.90 -3.55 -15.74
C SER A 219 8.46 -4.89 -15.27
N LEU A 220 8.38 -5.17 -13.98
CA LEU A 220 8.98 -6.36 -13.37
C LEU A 220 7.97 -7.52 -13.21
N THR A 221 6.69 -7.22 -13.11
CA THR A 221 5.63 -8.20 -12.91
C THR A 221 5.06 -8.70 -14.25
N ARG A 222 5.15 -10.03 -14.48
CA ARG A 222 4.58 -10.68 -15.67
C ARG A 222 3.07 -10.90 -15.59
N ASP A 223 2.52 -10.86 -14.38
CA ASP A 223 1.09 -11.00 -14.16
C ASP A 223 0.39 -9.67 -14.49
N GLN A 224 -0.45 -9.70 -15.53
CA GLN A 224 -1.22 -8.53 -15.97
C GLN A 224 -2.36 -8.17 -15.01
N ASN A 225 -2.68 -9.04 -14.05
CA ASN A 225 -3.75 -8.81 -13.08
C ASN A 225 -3.23 -8.43 -11.68
N ALA A 226 -1.90 -8.43 -11.46
CA ALA A 226 -1.30 -8.02 -10.21
C ALA A 226 -1.05 -6.50 -10.22
N ALA A 227 -1.85 -5.76 -9.46
CA ALA A 227 -1.62 -4.34 -9.20
C ALA A 227 -0.78 -4.15 -7.94
N LEU A 228 0.09 -3.13 -7.97
CA LEU A 228 0.85 -2.69 -6.80
C LEU A 228 -0.05 -2.24 -5.64
N LEU A 229 -1.16 -1.57 -5.98
CA LEU A 229 -2.13 -0.99 -5.05
C LEU A 229 -3.51 -1.60 -5.33
N SER A 230 -4.25 -1.91 -4.27
CA SER A 230 -5.64 -2.35 -4.42
C SER A 230 -6.55 -1.22 -4.88
N PHE A 231 -7.65 -1.58 -5.53
CA PHE A 231 -8.67 -0.64 -6.00
C PHE A 231 -9.19 0.30 -4.90
N GLN A 232 -9.32 -0.19 -3.67
CA GLN A 232 -9.80 0.62 -2.53
C GLN A 232 -8.79 1.71 -2.16
N VAL A 233 -7.50 1.38 -2.14
CA VAL A 233 -6.41 2.33 -1.91
C VAL A 233 -6.41 3.42 -2.98
N VAL A 234 -6.46 3.03 -4.25
CA VAL A 234 -6.47 3.99 -5.35
C VAL A 234 -7.72 4.88 -5.31
N MET A 235 -8.89 4.32 -5.01
CA MET A 235 -10.12 5.09 -4.88
C MET A 235 -10.06 6.09 -3.72
N HIS A 236 -9.45 5.72 -2.59
CA HIS A 236 -9.23 6.64 -1.47
C HIS A 236 -8.30 7.79 -1.88
N LEU A 237 -7.13 7.48 -2.43
CA LEU A 237 -6.15 8.48 -2.85
C LEU A 237 -6.68 9.40 -3.96
N HIS A 238 -7.47 8.86 -4.90
CA HIS A 238 -8.12 9.67 -5.92
C HIS A 238 -9.09 10.69 -5.32
N LYS A 239 -9.92 10.28 -4.34
CA LYS A 239 -10.80 11.21 -3.62
C LYS A 239 -10.04 12.25 -2.81
N ALA A 240 -8.83 11.93 -2.36
CA ALA A 240 -7.95 12.83 -1.62
C ALA A 240 -7.16 13.79 -2.54
N GLY A 241 -7.24 13.65 -3.87
CA GLY A 241 -6.61 14.56 -4.84
C GLY A 241 -5.51 13.94 -5.70
N PHE A 242 -5.21 12.64 -5.56
CA PHE A 242 -4.23 11.96 -6.42
C PHE A 242 -4.87 11.46 -7.73
N GLU A 243 -5.24 12.38 -8.61
CA GLU A 243 -6.02 12.07 -9.81
C GLU A 243 -5.29 11.17 -10.82
N ARG A 244 -3.97 11.35 -10.98
CA ARG A 244 -3.13 10.63 -11.96
C ARG A 244 -2.95 9.13 -11.65
N LEU A 245 -3.12 8.73 -10.39
CA LEU A 245 -2.76 7.38 -9.92
C LEU A 245 -3.59 6.29 -10.60
N ALA A 246 -4.90 6.48 -10.70
CA ALA A 246 -5.79 5.48 -11.27
C ALA A 246 -5.44 5.18 -12.73
N SER A 247 -5.21 6.22 -13.53
CA SER A 247 -4.80 6.09 -14.93
C SER A 247 -3.45 5.37 -15.06
N ALA A 248 -2.49 5.66 -14.18
CA ALA A 248 -1.17 5.02 -14.19
C ALA A 248 -1.23 3.52 -13.89
N CYS A 249 -2.07 3.09 -12.95
CA CYS A 249 -2.26 1.66 -12.68
C CYS A 249 -3.10 0.96 -13.76
N GLY A 250 -3.93 1.71 -14.50
CA GLY A 250 -4.67 1.22 -15.67
C GLY A 250 -5.63 0.05 -15.36
N LEU A 251 -5.76 -0.86 -16.32
CA LEU A 251 -6.66 -2.03 -16.22
C LEU A 251 -6.26 -3.02 -15.12
N ARG A 252 -5.01 -2.97 -14.62
CA ARG A 252 -4.52 -3.88 -13.56
C ARG A 252 -5.25 -3.67 -12.24
N LEU A 253 -5.84 -2.48 -12.03
CA LEU A 253 -6.70 -2.19 -10.87
C LEU A 253 -7.99 -3.01 -10.86
N LEU A 254 -8.44 -3.46 -12.03
CA LEU A 254 -9.67 -4.24 -12.16
C LEU A 254 -9.36 -5.68 -11.75
N GLY A 255 -10.21 -6.29 -10.92
CA GLY A 255 -9.91 -7.63 -10.40
C GLY A 255 -9.58 -7.67 -8.90
N THR A 256 -9.09 -6.57 -8.33
CA THR A 256 -8.61 -6.57 -6.94
C THR A 256 -9.72 -6.38 -5.88
N CYS A 257 -11.00 -6.29 -6.27
CA CYS A 257 -12.10 -6.06 -5.35
C CYS A 257 -13.41 -6.63 -5.92
N ALA A 258 -14.20 -7.30 -5.08
CA ALA A 258 -15.54 -7.78 -5.43
C ALA A 258 -16.60 -6.66 -5.38
N ASP A 259 -16.42 -5.60 -6.17
CA ASP A 259 -17.37 -4.50 -6.31
C ASP A 259 -17.97 -4.48 -7.72
N VAL A 260 -19.29 -4.66 -7.82
CA VAL A 260 -20.06 -4.62 -9.09
C VAL A 260 -19.89 -3.29 -9.81
N ARG A 261 -19.63 -2.20 -9.09
CA ARG A 261 -19.41 -0.86 -9.65
C ARG A 261 -17.96 -0.59 -10.05
N GLN A 262 -17.03 -1.54 -9.86
CA GLN A 262 -15.59 -1.30 -10.01
C GLN A 262 -15.23 -0.66 -11.35
N PHE A 263 -15.75 -1.17 -12.47
CA PHE A 263 -15.46 -0.65 -13.81
C PHE A 263 -15.94 0.78 -14.00
N ILE A 264 -17.17 1.10 -13.58
CA ILE A 264 -17.71 2.47 -13.66
C ILE A 264 -16.91 3.43 -12.79
N ARG A 265 -16.51 2.99 -11.60
CA ARG A 265 -15.68 3.80 -10.70
C ARG A 265 -14.28 4.00 -11.30
N ALA A 266 -13.67 2.97 -11.86
CA ALA A 266 -12.37 3.04 -12.53
C ALA A 266 -12.40 4.04 -13.69
N GLU A 267 -13.40 3.95 -14.57
CA GLU A 267 -13.57 4.89 -15.69
C GLU A 267 -13.71 6.34 -15.21
N ARG A 268 -14.51 6.57 -14.16
CA ARG A 268 -14.67 7.91 -13.56
C ARG A 268 -13.39 8.45 -12.95
N MET A 269 -12.49 7.58 -12.50
CA MET A 269 -11.16 7.96 -12.01
C MET A 269 -10.14 8.16 -13.12
N GLY A 270 -10.52 7.99 -14.40
CA GLY A 270 -9.65 8.21 -15.56
C GLY A 270 -8.96 6.94 -16.09
N VAL A 271 -9.40 5.74 -15.68
CA VAL A 271 -8.93 4.49 -16.28
C VAL A 271 -9.60 4.30 -17.65
N ALA A 272 -8.80 4.18 -18.70
CA ALA A 272 -9.31 3.86 -20.03
C ALA A 272 -9.78 2.40 -20.08
N ILE A 273 -11.08 2.18 -20.24
CA ILE A 273 -11.67 0.85 -20.38
C ILE A 273 -12.01 0.61 -21.85
N ASP A 274 -11.25 -0.28 -22.50
CA ASP A 274 -11.53 -0.69 -23.87
C ASP A 274 -12.79 -1.58 -23.92
N LYS A 275 -13.66 -1.31 -24.89
CA LYS A 275 -14.83 -2.13 -25.23
C LYS A 275 -14.44 -3.59 -25.45
N ASP A 276 -13.33 -3.86 -26.13
CA ASP A 276 -12.86 -5.22 -26.39
C ASP A 276 -12.43 -5.94 -25.11
N PHE A 277 -11.88 -5.22 -24.15
CA PHE A 277 -11.54 -5.79 -22.84
C PHE A 277 -12.79 -6.24 -22.08
N VAL A 278 -13.83 -5.40 -22.06
CA VAL A 278 -15.13 -5.74 -21.44
C VAL A 278 -15.78 -6.93 -22.13
N ILE A 279 -15.77 -6.97 -23.47
CA ILE A 279 -16.30 -8.10 -24.24
C ILE A 279 -15.59 -9.39 -23.86
N LYS A 280 -14.26 -9.39 -23.83
CA LYS A 280 -13.47 -10.58 -23.48
C LYS A 280 -13.73 -11.06 -22.05
N LYS A 281 -14.02 -10.16 -21.10
CA LYS A 281 -14.45 -10.50 -19.74
C LYS A 281 -15.87 -11.09 -19.73
N LEU A 282 -16.81 -10.52 -20.48
CA LEU A 282 -18.18 -11.04 -20.62
C LEU A 282 -18.24 -12.42 -21.27
N THR A 283 -17.35 -12.72 -22.22
CA THR A 283 -17.28 -14.03 -22.87
C THR A 283 -16.45 -15.06 -22.10
N GLY A 284 -15.89 -14.71 -20.93
CA GLY A 284 -15.05 -15.60 -20.13
C GLY A 284 -13.72 -16.00 -20.80
N MET A 285 -13.23 -15.22 -21.78
CA MET A 285 -12.01 -15.52 -22.53
C MET A 285 -10.71 -15.19 -21.78
N ILE A 286 -10.77 -14.30 -20.77
CA ILE A 286 -9.60 -13.85 -20.01
C ILE A 286 -9.69 -14.28 -18.54
N ASP A 287 -10.86 -14.20 -17.91
CA ASP A 287 -11.14 -14.64 -16.53
C ASP A 287 -12.64 -14.45 -16.22
N THR A 288 -13.27 -15.34 -15.45
CA THR A 288 -14.68 -15.23 -15.01
C THR A 288 -14.85 -14.36 -13.77
N PHE A 289 -13.77 -14.03 -13.04
CA PHE A 289 -13.83 -13.37 -11.73
C PHE A 289 -14.47 -11.96 -11.73
N MET A 290 -14.73 -11.36 -12.89
CA MET A 290 -15.19 -9.97 -13.04
C MET A 290 -16.40 -9.80 -13.98
N VAL A 291 -17.10 -10.89 -14.30
CA VAL A 291 -18.26 -10.86 -15.23
C VAL A 291 -19.34 -9.89 -14.74
N ASN A 292 -19.60 -9.85 -13.43
CA ASN A 292 -20.65 -9.03 -12.82
C ASN A 292 -20.37 -7.54 -13.02
N SER A 293 -19.13 -7.09 -12.77
CA SER A 293 -18.71 -5.70 -12.92
C SER A 293 -18.64 -5.28 -14.40
N ALA A 294 -18.19 -6.18 -15.28
CA ALA A 294 -18.20 -5.96 -16.73
C ALA A 294 -19.63 -5.82 -17.28
N LEU A 295 -20.56 -6.67 -16.81
CA LEU A 295 -21.97 -6.63 -17.24
C LEU A 295 -22.66 -5.36 -16.75
N HIS A 296 -22.45 -4.99 -15.49
CA HIS A 296 -22.95 -3.74 -14.94
C HIS A 296 -22.44 -2.52 -15.73
N TYR A 297 -21.16 -2.50 -16.11
CA TYR A 297 -20.59 -1.46 -16.96
C TYR A 297 -21.21 -1.42 -18.36
N ALA A 298 -21.31 -2.57 -19.04
CA ALA A 298 -21.87 -2.65 -20.40
C ALA A 298 -23.34 -2.24 -20.46
N LEU A 299 -24.13 -2.56 -19.42
CA LEU A 299 -25.53 -2.14 -19.31
C LEU A 299 -25.67 -0.61 -19.21
N LEU A 300 -24.81 0.03 -18.42
CA LEU A 300 -24.88 1.48 -18.18
C LEU A 300 -24.13 2.34 -19.20
N SER A 301 -23.06 1.83 -19.83
CA SER A 301 -22.26 2.57 -20.81
C SER A 301 -23.05 2.80 -22.10
N LYS A 302 -22.94 4.00 -22.67
CA LYS A 302 -23.52 4.35 -23.98
C LYS A 302 -22.75 3.72 -25.15
N ASP A 303 -21.53 3.24 -24.91
CA ASP A 303 -20.65 2.69 -25.96
C ASP A 303 -21.01 1.25 -26.34
N PHE A 304 -21.89 0.64 -25.55
CA PHE A 304 -22.52 -0.65 -25.86
C PHE A 304 -23.93 -0.42 -26.39
N SER A 305 -24.26 -1.05 -27.52
CA SER A 305 -25.61 -1.17 -28.07
C SER A 305 -26.19 -2.55 -27.76
N VAL A 306 -27.46 -2.78 -28.11
CA VAL A 306 -28.07 -4.11 -28.04
C VAL A 306 -27.39 -5.08 -29.02
N ASP A 307 -26.97 -4.61 -30.19
CA ASP A 307 -26.26 -5.43 -31.20
C ASP A 307 -24.92 -5.97 -30.69
N ASP A 308 -24.25 -5.23 -29.80
CA ASP A 308 -23.06 -5.73 -29.11
C ASP A 308 -23.40 -6.95 -28.24
N PHE A 309 -24.50 -6.89 -27.48
CA PHE A 309 -24.95 -8.03 -26.67
C PHE A 309 -25.39 -9.22 -27.54
N VAL A 310 -26.04 -8.96 -28.68
CA VAL A 310 -26.37 -10.00 -29.67
C VAL A 310 -25.09 -10.66 -30.19
N SER A 311 -24.07 -9.87 -30.51
CA SER A 311 -22.77 -10.36 -30.98
C SER A 311 -21.99 -11.13 -29.92
N ILE A 312 -22.04 -10.70 -28.66
CA ILE A 312 -21.46 -11.41 -27.52
C ILE A 312 -22.15 -12.77 -27.36
N LYS A 313 -23.49 -12.79 -27.40
CA LYS A 313 -24.29 -14.02 -27.32
C LYS A 313 -23.95 -14.98 -28.47
N SER A 314 -23.89 -14.50 -29.71
CA SER A 314 -23.57 -15.36 -30.86
C SER A 314 -22.16 -15.95 -30.78
N LYS A 315 -21.16 -15.14 -30.36
CA LYS A 315 -19.79 -15.60 -30.13
C LYS A 315 -19.71 -16.65 -29.02
N ALA A 316 -20.43 -16.44 -27.93
CA ALA A 316 -20.50 -17.41 -26.84
C ALA A 316 -21.09 -18.74 -27.32
N MET A 317 -22.24 -18.70 -28.01
CA MET A 317 -22.90 -19.90 -28.55
C MET A 317 -22.09 -20.63 -29.62
N GLY A 318 -21.17 -19.93 -30.31
CA GLY A 318 -20.23 -20.53 -31.26
C GLY A 318 -18.95 -21.10 -30.62
N SER A 319 -18.79 -21.00 -29.30
CA SER A 319 -17.59 -21.46 -28.57
C SER A 319 -17.71 -22.93 -28.12
N HIS A 320 -16.64 -23.48 -27.53
CA HIS A 320 -16.66 -24.86 -26.99
C HIS A 320 -17.74 -25.05 -25.92
N ALA A 321 -18.35 -26.24 -25.89
CA ALA A 321 -19.51 -26.56 -25.03
C ALA A 321 -19.28 -26.26 -23.52
N LEU A 322 -18.06 -26.45 -23.02
CA LEU A 322 -17.71 -26.14 -21.62
C LEU A 322 -17.74 -24.63 -21.32
N ALA A 323 -17.30 -23.80 -22.26
CA ALA A 323 -17.34 -22.34 -22.12
C ALA A 323 -18.77 -21.82 -22.17
N ILE A 324 -19.62 -22.42 -23.03
CA ILE A 324 -21.06 -22.13 -23.08
C ILE A 324 -21.70 -22.46 -21.72
N GLN A 325 -21.43 -23.65 -21.19
CA GLN A 325 -22.00 -24.07 -19.90
C GLN A 325 -21.53 -23.16 -18.74
N ALA A 326 -20.26 -22.76 -18.72
CA ALA A 326 -19.74 -21.82 -17.74
C ALA A 326 -20.41 -20.44 -17.83
N LEU A 327 -20.63 -19.95 -19.06
CA LEU A 327 -21.35 -18.68 -19.28
C LEU A 327 -22.82 -18.80 -18.87
N GLU A 328 -23.53 -19.85 -19.27
CA GLU A 328 -24.94 -20.07 -18.88
C GLU A 328 -25.11 -20.19 -17.35
N THR A 329 -24.08 -20.67 -16.65
CA THR A 329 -24.09 -20.77 -15.18
C THR A 329 -23.79 -19.43 -14.51
N SER A 330 -22.85 -18.65 -15.05
CA SER A 330 -22.41 -17.37 -14.46
C SER A 330 -23.31 -16.19 -14.83
N LEU A 331 -23.93 -16.20 -16.00
CA LEU A 331 -24.77 -15.12 -16.52
C LEU A 331 -25.94 -14.76 -15.60
N PRO A 332 -26.73 -15.72 -15.05
CA PRO A 332 -27.83 -15.38 -14.15
C PRO A 332 -27.36 -14.70 -12.86
N VAL A 333 -26.20 -15.12 -12.33
CA VAL A 333 -25.60 -14.52 -11.12
C VAL A 333 -25.10 -13.11 -11.43
N ALA A 334 -24.33 -12.96 -12.52
CA ALA A 334 -23.81 -11.67 -12.95
C ALA A 334 -24.91 -10.65 -13.25
N PHE A 335 -25.95 -11.08 -13.95
CA PHE A 335 -27.06 -10.21 -14.30
C PHE A 335 -27.89 -9.82 -13.09
N LYS A 336 -28.11 -10.74 -12.15
CA LYS A 336 -28.76 -10.45 -10.88
C LYS A 336 -28.04 -9.31 -10.15
N ASP A 337 -26.75 -9.47 -9.91
CA ASP A 337 -25.96 -8.50 -9.15
C ASP A 337 -25.92 -7.13 -9.85
N ALA A 338 -25.76 -7.12 -11.18
CA ALA A 338 -25.79 -5.90 -11.99
C ALA A 338 -27.16 -5.20 -11.93
N ALA A 339 -28.26 -5.96 -12.09
CA ALA A 339 -29.62 -5.40 -12.09
C ALA A 339 -30.02 -4.87 -10.70
N GLU A 340 -29.68 -5.59 -9.63
CA GLU A 340 -29.83 -5.11 -8.25
C GLU A 340 -29.11 -3.78 -8.04
N GLU A 341 -27.92 -3.60 -8.60
CA GLU A 341 -27.18 -2.36 -8.43
C GLU A 341 -27.72 -1.19 -9.27
N ILE A 342 -28.18 -1.46 -10.49
CA ILE A 342 -28.73 -0.46 -11.42
C ILE A 342 -30.09 0.05 -10.92
N PHE A 343 -31.00 -0.86 -10.57
CA PHE A 343 -32.39 -0.52 -10.25
C PHE A 343 -32.63 -0.19 -8.77
N LYS A 344 -31.56 0.00 -7.98
CA LYS A 344 -31.62 0.69 -6.68
C LYS A 344 -32.04 2.16 -6.78
N LYS A 345 -31.89 2.79 -7.96
CA LYS A 345 -32.17 4.22 -8.18
C LYS A 345 -33.28 4.45 -9.19
N VAL A 346 -34.20 5.36 -8.89
CA VAL A 346 -35.31 5.76 -9.79
C VAL A 346 -34.81 6.25 -11.14
N SER A 347 -33.63 6.89 -11.21
CA SER A 347 -33.08 7.45 -12.46
C SER A 347 -32.86 6.41 -13.56
N ALA A 348 -32.69 5.13 -13.21
CA ALA A 348 -32.48 4.06 -14.18
C ALA A 348 -33.71 3.84 -15.10
N THR A 349 -34.93 4.13 -14.63
CA THR A 349 -36.17 3.91 -15.39
C THR A 349 -36.37 4.89 -16.56
N LYS A 350 -35.56 5.95 -16.63
CA LYS A 350 -35.67 6.99 -17.66
C LYS A 350 -34.74 6.77 -18.85
N ASN A 351 -33.83 5.79 -18.78
CA ASN A 351 -32.86 5.52 -19.84
C ASN A 351 -33.37 4.40 -20.78
N ALA A 352 -33.83 4.79 -21.98
CA ALA A 352 -34.39 3.85 -22.95
C ALA A 352 -33.39 2.76 -23.38
N LEU A 353 -32.13 3.14 -23.67
CA LEU A 353 -31.09 2.18 -24.08
C LEU A 353 -30.80 1.16 -22.97
N LEU A 354 -30.77 1.59 -21.71
CA LEU A 354 -30.63 0.68 -20.57
C LEU A 354 -31.81 -0.31 -20.51
N ILE A 355 -33.04 0.16 -20.73
CA ILE A 355 -34.24 -0.69 -20.71
C ILE A 355 -34.18 -1.73 -21.83
N GLU A 356 -33.80 -1.33 -23.05
CA GLU A 356 -33.65 -2.24 -24.19
C GLU A 356 -32.59 -3.32 -23.94
N LYS A 357 -31.42 -2.93 -23.43
CA LYS A 357 -30.37 -3.88 -23.03
C LYS A 357 -30.83 -4.80 -21.91
N THR A 358 -31.51 -4.26 -20.90
CA THR A 358 -32.06 -5.05 -19.79
C THR A 358 -33.07 -6.08 -20.30
N ASP A 359 -33.95 -5.68 -21.22
CA ASP A 359 -34.92 -6.58 -21.85
C ASP A 359 -34.25 -7.72 -22.62
N PHE A 360 -33.20 -7.41 -23.40
CA PHE A 360 -32.41 -8.43 -24.07
C PHE A 360 -31.76 -9.39 -23.07
N MET A 361 -31.18 -8.88 -21.98
CA MET A 361 -30.55 -9.71 -20.95
C MET A 361 -31.55 -10.60 -20.22
N ILE A 362 -32.77 -10.13 -19.96
CA ILE A 362 -33.84 -10.96 -19.39
C ILE A 362 -34.16 -12.10 -20.35
N ASN A 363 -34.41 -11.81 -21.63
CA ASN A 363 -34.67 -12.85 -22.64
C ASN A 363 -33.53 -13.87 -22.74
N TRP A 364 -32.28 -13.40 -22.69
CA TRP A 364 -31.13 -14.27 -22.76
C TRP A 364 -31.01 -15.15 -21.51
N ALA A 365 -31.07 -14.56 -20.32
CA ALA A 365 -30.94 -15.29 -19.07
C ALA A 365 -32.10 -16.29 -18.85
N LEU A 366 -33.35 -15.91 -19.14
CA LEU A 366 -34.51 -16.79 -19.07
C LEU A 366 -34.48 -17.94 -20.09
N GLY A 367 -33.77 -17.76 -21.22
CA GLY A 367 -33.55 -18.80 -22.21
C GLY A 367 -32.48 -19.84 -21.82
N THR A 368 -31.80 -19.67 -20.69
CA THR A 368 -30.82 -20.65 -20.17
C THR A 368 -31.52 -21.85 -19.51
N LYS A 369 -30.79 -22.96 -19.33
CA LYS A 369 -31.34 -24.16 -18.68
C LYS A 369 -31.81 -23.86 -17.24
N PRO A 370 -32.94 -24.46 -16.79
CA PRO A 370 -33.42 -24.30 -15.43
C PRO A 370 -32.33 -24.61 -14.40
N SER A 371 -32.11 -23.67 -13.47
CA SER A 371 -31.06 -23.79 -12.43
C SER A 371 -31.43 -22.98 -11.18
N ALA A 372 -30.77 -23.27 -10.06
CA ALA A 372 -30.92 -22.49 -8.83
C ALA A 372 -30.53 -21.01 -9.03
N ALA A 373 -29.50 -20.75 -9.85
CA ALA A 373 -29.06 -19.41 -10.21
C ALA A 373 -30.15 -18.65 -11.01
N LEU A 374 -30.80 -19.33 -11.96
CA LEU A 374 -31.91 -18.77 -12.72
C LEU A 374 -33.11 -18.42 -11.83
N ASN A 375 -33.48 -19.33 -10.91
CA ASN A 375 -34.54 -19.07 -9.94
C ASN A 375 -34.21 -17.88 -9.01
N SER A 376 -32.95 -17.76 -8.60
CA SER A 376 -32.48 -16.62 -7.80
C SER A 376 -32.59 -15.31 -8.58
N LEU A 377 -32.19 -15.31 -9.86
CA LEU A 377 -32.33 -14.16 -10.75
C LEU A 377 -33.80 -13.75 -10.90
N VAL A 378 -34.70 -14.69 -11.22
CA VAL A 378 -36.14 -14.42 -11.40
C VAL A 378 -36.73 -13.75 -10.16
N ARG A 379 -36.45 -14.30 -8.97
CA ARG A 379 -36.89 -13.72 -7.70
C ARG A 379 -36.32 -12.31 -7.49
N ALA A 380 -35.02 -12.12 -7.75
CA ALA A 380 -34.38 -10.82 -7.59
C ALA A 380 -35.00 -9.77 -8.51
N LEU A 381 -35.13 -10.06 -9.81
CA LEU A 381 -35.71 -9.17 -10.81
C LEU A 381 -37.16 -8.78 -10.46
N ALA A 382 -37.98 -9.75 -10.03
CA ALA A 382 -39.36 -9.48 -9.61
C ALA A 382 -39.44 -8.56 -8.38
N ASN A 383 -38.38 -8.51 -7.57
CA ASN A 383 -38.28 -7.75 -6.32
C ASN A 383 -37.57 -6.40 -6.47
N LEU A 384 -37.07 -6.04 -7.66
CA LEU A 384 -36.37 -4.78 -7.83
C LEU A 384 -37.32 -3.59 -7.66
N PRO A 385 -37.00 -2.62 -6.79
CA PRO A 385 -37.92 -1.54 -6.42
C PRO A 385 -38.22 -0.58 -7.58
N HIS A 386 -37.29 -0.43 -8.53
CA HIS A 386 -37.42 0.49 -9.65
C HIS A 386 -37.25 -0.20 -11.01
N ILE A 387 -37.51 -1.50 -11.12
CA ILE A 387 -37.59 -2.12 -12.45
C ILE A 387 -38.86 -1.61 -13.18
N PRO A 388 -38.77 -1.18 -14.45
CA PRO A 388 -39.95 -0.78 -15.21
C PRO A 388 -41.00 -1.88 -15.26
N GLU A 389 -42.25 -1.57 -14.93
CA GLU A 389 -43.35 -2.55 -14.98
C GLU A 389 -43.56 -3.15 -16.37
N ALA A 390 -43.26 -2.37 -17.42
CA ALA A 390 -43.35 -2.83 -18.80
C ALA A 390 -42.41 -4.03 -19.06
N LEU A 391 -41.23 -4.05 -18.44
CA LEU A 391 -40.33 -5.22 -18.51
C LEU A 391 -40.94 -6.41 -17.80
N VAL A 392 -41.44 -6.23 -16.56
CA VAL A 392 -42.04 -7.33 -15.80
C VAL A 392 -43.25 -7.93 -16.53
N LYS A 393 -44.14 -7.09 -17.07
CA LYS A 393 -45.34 -7.52 -17.81
C LYS A 393 -45.02 -8.21 -19.14
N LYS A 394 -43.89 -7.87 -19.76
CA LYS A 394 -43.45 -8.48 -21.02
C LYS A 394 -42.96 -9.91 -20.85
N HIS A 395 -42.48 -10.28 -19.65
CA HIS A 395 -41.87 -11.58 -19.36
C HIS A 395 -42.77 -12.41 -18.43
N PRO A 396 -43.48 -13.44 -18.92
CA PRO A 396 -44.43 -14.24 -18.13
C PRO A 396 -43.82 -14.80 -16.84
N THR A 397 -42.58 -15.32 -16.90
CA THR A 397 -41.88 -15.85 -15.73
C THR A 397 -41.66 -14.81 -14.62
N LEU A 398 -41.42 -13.55 -14.98
CA LEU A 398 -41.27 -12.46 -14.01
C LEU A 398 -42.63 -12.01 -13.47
N LEU A 399 -43.65 -12.01 -14.31
CA LEU A 399 -45.03 -11.72 -13.91
C LEU A 399 -45.54 -12.74 -12.91
N ASP A 400 -45.35 -14.03 -13.18
CA ASP A 400 -45.74 -15.14 -12.30
C ASP A 400 -44.99 -15.07 -10.97
N ALA A 401 -43.68 -14.77 -11.00
CA ALA A 401 -42.88 -14.61 -9.79
C ALA A 401 -43.33 -13.42 -8.94
N ARG A 402 -43.69 -12.30 -9.57
CA ARG A 402 -44.23 -11.12 -8.87
C ARG A 402 -45.61 -11.41 -8.28
N PHE A 403 -46.47 -12.09 -9.04
CA PHE A 403 -47.79 -12.51 -8.57
C PHE A 403 -47.69 -13.48 -7.39
N GLY A 404 -46.84 -14.51 -7.48
CA GLY A 404 -46.61 -15.46 -6.38
C GLY A 404 -46.15 -14.77 -5.10
N ARG A 405 -45.22 -13.82 -5.22
CA ARG A 405 -44.79 -12.99 -4.09
C ARG A 405 -45.91 -12.14 -3.51
N ASP A 406 -46.69 -11.46 -4.35
CA ASP A 406 -47.80 -10.62 -3.90
C ASP A 406 -48.87 -11.43 -3.16
N LEU A 407 -48.93 -12.75 -3.40
CA LEU A 407 -49.71 -13.73 -2.65
C LEU A 407 -49.02 -14.33 -1.41
N GLY A 408 -47.74 -14.03 -1.18
CA GLY A 408 -46.94 -14.55 -0.05
C GLY A 408 -46.37 -15.96 -0.25
N LEU A 409 -46.26 -16.43 -1.50
CA LEU A 409 -45.64 -17.70 -1.92
C LEU A 409 -44.16 -17.51 -2.25
#